data_AF-A0A967F673-F1
#
_entry.id   AF-A0A967F673-F1
#
_cell.length_a   1.000
_cell.length_b   1.000
_cell.length_c   1.000
_cell.angle_alpha   90.00
_cell.angle_beta   90.00
_cell.angle_gamma   90.00
#
_symmetry.space_group_name_H-M   'P 1'
#
loop_
_entity.id
_entity.type
_entity.pdbx_description
1 polymer ?
#
loop_
_entity_poly.entity_id
_entity_poly.type
_entity_poly.pdbx_seq_one_letter_code
_entity_poly.pdbx_strand_id
1 'polypeptide(L)'
;MWYVILGHDHENSLEARLRARPDHVARIRELAAQGRVLTAGPLPAIDAEDPGPAGYTGSLIVVNFPSLGEARAWAEADPYF
;
A
#
# COMPACT_ATOMS: atom_id res chain seq x y z
N MET A 1 5.77 -6.09 -16.25
CA MET A 1 4.65 -7.01 -15.95
C MET A 1 3.85 -6.42 -14.80
N TRP A 2 2.54 -6.64 -14.78
CA TRP A 2 1.69 -6.17 -13.68
C TRP A 2 1.67 -7.18 -12.54
N TYR A 3 1.80 -6.69 -11.32
CA TYR A 3 1.79 -7.47 -10.08
C TYR A 3 0.76 -6.88 -9.13
N VAL A 4 0.11 -7.76 -8.37
CA VAL A 4 -0.74 -7.39 -7.24
C VAL A 4 0.08 -7.54 -5.97
N ILE A 5 0.18 -6.48 -5.18
CA ILE A 5 0.73 -6.49 -3.84
C ILE A 5 -0.45 -6.33 -2.88
N LEU A 6 -0.63 -7.33 -2.02
CA LEU A 6 -1.65 -7.34 -0.98
C LEU A 6 -0.95 -7.25 0.38
N GLY A 7 -1.06 -6.09 1.02
CA GLY A 7 -0.58 -5.87 2.38
C GLY A 7 -1.67 -6.20 3.38
N HIS A 8 -1.27 -6.77 4.52
CA HIS A 8 -2.17 -7.10 5.63
C HIS A 8 -1.69 -6.34 6.86
N ASP A 9 -2.57 -5.52 7.44
CA ASP A 9 -2.24 -4.74 8.63
C ASP A 9 -2.22 -5.67 9.86
N HIS A 10 -1.29 -5.42 10.78
CA HIS A 10 -1.32 -6.05 12.11
C HIS A 10 -2.49 -5.51 12.94
N GLU A 11 -2.95 -6.28 13.93
CA GLU A 11 -3.92 -5.79 14.91
C GLU A 11 -3.41 -4.53 15.61
N ASN A 12 -4.31 -3.57 15.87
CA ASN A 12 -4.01 -2.31 16.57
C ASN A 12 -2.90 -1.45 15.92
N SER A 13 -2.68 -1.57 14.62
CA SER A 13 -1.60 -0.87 13.90
C SER A 13 -1.97 0.51 13.34
N LEU A 14 -3.20 1.00 13.54
CA LEU A 14 -3.71 2.24 12.94
C LEU A 14 -2.78 3.44 13.18
N GLU A 15 -2.27 3.63 14.39
CA GLU A 15 -1.39 4.75 14.70
C GLU A 15 -0.06 4.66 13.93
N ALA A 16 0.56 3.46 13.89
CA ALA A 16 1.77 3.22 13.12
C ALA A 16 1.54 3.47 11.62
N ARG A 17 0.41 2.98 11.09
CA ARG A 17 -0.02 3.22 9.72
C ARG A 17 -0.15 4.71 9.41
N LEU A 18 -0.77 5.49 10.29
CA LEU A 18 -0.96 6.93 10.07
C LEU A 18 0.37 7.68 10.07
N ARG A 19 1.31 7.31 10.96
CA ARG A 19 2.66 7.90 11.00
C ARG A 19 3.47 7.61 9.73
N ALA A 20 3.43 6.39 9.23
CA ALA A 20 4.18 5.97 8.05
C ALA A 20 3.48 6.31 6.71
N ARG A 21 2.20 6.70 6.74
CA ARG A 21 1.38 6.95 5.53
C ARG A 21 1.99 7.97 4.55
N PRO A 22 2.55 9.11 4.99
CA PRO A 22 3.11 10.08 4.05
C PRO A 22 4.20 9.47 3.16
N ASP A 23 5.13 8.72 3.76
CA ASP A 23 6.26 8.10 3.06
C ASP A 23 5.80 6.94 2.17
N HIS A 24 4.86 6.12 2.67
CA HIS A 24 4.22 5.07 1.89
C HIS A 24 3.57 5.63 0.61
N VAL A 25 2.75 6.69 0.75
CA VAL A 25 2.05 7.31 -0.39
C VAL A 25 3.02 8.00 -1.36
N ALA A 26 4.13 8.58 -0.87
CA ALA A 26 5.12 9.22 -1.73
C ALA A 26 5.73 8.24 -2.75
N ARG A 27 6.09 7.04 -2.30
CA ARG A 27 6.67 5.98 -3.16
C ARG A 27 5.68 5.50 -4.23
N ILE A 28 4.39 5.41 -3.89
CA ILE A 28 3.33 5.05 -4.85
C ILE A 28 3.12 6.17 -5.87
N ARG A 29 3.12 7.43 -5.44
CA ARG A 29 2.98 8.60 -6.34
C ARG A 29 4.14 8.68 -7.34
N GLU A 30 5.35 8.36 -6.92
CA GLU A 30 6.51 8.30 -7.80
C GLU A 30 6.33 7.26 -8.92
N LEU A 31 5.88 6.04 -8.59
CA LEU A 31 5.55 5.03 -9.61
C LEU A 31 4.35 5.44 -10.47
N ALA A 32 3.34 6.09 -9.89
CA ALA A 32 2.17 6.55 -10.62
C ALA A 32 2.55 7.60 -11.68
N ALA A 33 3.46 8.52 -11.34
CA ALA A 33 4.01 9.51 -12.28
C ALA A 33 4.77 8.85 -13.45
N GLN A 34 5.30 7.65 -13.26
CA GLN A 34 5.93 6.83 -14.30
C GLN A 34 4.94 5.98 -15.11
N GLY A 35 3.63 6.06 -14.84
CA GLY A 35 2.62 5.20 -15.46
C GLY A 35 2.69 3.73 -14.99
N ARG A 36 3.29 3.48 -13.83
CA ARG A 36 3.56 2.13 -13.30
C ARG A 36 2.61 1.71 -12.19
N VAL A 37 1.53 2.45 -11.94
CA VAL A 37 0.46 2.09 -11.01
C VAL A 37 -0.84 2.03 -11.80
N LEU A 38 -1.52 0.89 -11.75
CA LEU A 38 -2.86 0.74 -12.32
C LEU A 38 -3.93 1.19 -11.31
N THR A 39 -3.80 0.76 -10.05
CA THR A 39 -4.62 1.21 -8.94
C THR A 39 -3.91 0.96 -7.61
N ALA A 40 -4.25 1.73 -6.58
CA ALA A 40 -3.73 1.56 -5.23
C ALA A 40 -4.75 2.09 -4.22
N GLY A 41 -4.96 1.39 -3.12
CA GLY A 41 -5.89 1.82 -2.08
C GLY A 41 -5.78 1.04 -0.77
N PRO A 42 -6.23 1.64 0.35
CA PRO A 42 -6.36 0.95 1.62
C PRO A 42 -7.55 -0.04 1.58
N LEU A 43 -7.59 -0.97 2.52
CA LEU A 43 -8.73 -1.85 2.77
C LEU A 43 -9.40 -1.43 4.10
N PRO A 44 -10.45 -0.59 4.08
CA PRO A 44 -11.17 -0.21 5.31
C PRO A 44 -11.68 -1.44 6.07
N ALA A 45 -11.63 -1.39 7.40
CA ALA A 45 -12.12 -2.49 8.25
C ALA A 45 -13.64 -2.55 8.36
N ILE A 46 -14.32 -1.49 7.91
CA ILE A 46 -15.78 -1.35 7.88
C ILE A 46 -16.21 -0.77 6.53
N ASP A 47 -17.51 -0.82 6.23
CA ASP A 47 -18.09 -0.27 5.00
C ASP A 47 -18.14 1.27 5.03
N ALA A 48 -16.97 1.91 4.97
CA ALA A 48 -16.77 3.34 4.93
C ALA A 48 -15.42 3.70 4.28
N GLU A 49 -15.36 4.77 3.48
CA GLU A 49 -14.10 5.26 2.90
C GLU A 49 -13.14 5.78 3.96
N ASP A 50 -13.67 6.47 4.97
CA ASP A 50 -12.95 6.83 6.20
C ASP A 50 -13.49 5.99 7.37
N PRO A 51 -12.80 4.90 7.74
CA PRO A 51 -13.23 4.01 8.81
C PRO A 51 -12.97 4.60 10.22
N GLY A 52 -12.34 5.78 10.32
CA GLY A 52 -12.00 6.39 11.60
C GLY A 52 -11.23 5.43 12.53
N PRO A 53 -11.62 5.29 13.80
CA PRO A 53 -10.96 4.40 14.75
C PRO A 53 -11.02 2.90 14.40
N ALA A 54 -11.98 2.48 13.56
CA ALA A 54 -12.05 1.09 13.11
C ALA A 54 -10.85 0.70 12.24
N GLY A 55 -10.19 1.69 11.64
CA GLY A 55 -8.95 1.50 10.90
C GLY A 55 -9.13 0.61 9.67
N TYR A 56 -8.08 -0.13 9.35
CA TYR A 56 -7.94 -0.81 8.07
C TYR A 56 -7.37 -2.21 8.28
N THR A 57 -7.67 -3.12 7.34
CA THR A 57 -7.18 -4.51 7.35
C THR A 57 -5.96 -4.72 6.47
N GLY A 58 -5.59 -3.72 5.66
CA GLY A 58 -4.49 -3.84 4.71
C GLY A 58 -4.48 -2.79 3.63
N SER A 59 -3.83 -3.13 2.52
CA SER A 59 -3.75 -2.34 1.30
C SER A 59 -3.67 -3.23 0.06
N LEU A 60 -4.17 -2.74 -1.07
CA LEU A 60 -3.99 -3.37 -2.37
C LEU A 60 -3.32 -2.39 -3.31
N ILE A 61 -2.29 -2.85 -4.03
CA ILE A 61 -1.59 -2.06 -5.03
C ILE A 61 -1.36 -2.92 -6.28
N VAL A 62 -1.72 -2.41 -7.45
CA VAL A 62 -1.44 -3.05 -8.75
C VAL A 62 -0.39 -2.23 -9.48
N VAL A 63 0.79 -2.81 -9.67
CA VAL A 63 2.01 -2.09 -10.07
C VAL A 63 2.76 -2.80 -11.21
N ASN A 64 3.49 -2.02 -12.01
CA ASN A 64 4.31 -2.54 -13.11
C ASN A 64 5.79 -2.58 -12.74
N PHE A 65 6.39 -3.77 -12.80
CA PHE A 65 7.83 -3.98 -12.64
C PHE A 65 8.40 -4.88 -13.74
N PRO A 66 9.70 -4.77 -14.07
CA PRO A 66 10.32 -5.66 -15.06
C PRO A 66 10.31 -7.13 -14.63
N SER A 67 10.36 -7.41 -13.32
CA SER A 67 10.40 -8.76 -12.76
C SER A 67 9.69 -8.89 -11.40
N LEU A 68 9.38 -10.13 -10.99
CA LEU A 68 8.82 -10.42 -9.66
C LEU A 68 9.80 -10.05 -8.55
N GLY A 69 11.10 -10.27 -8.78
CA GLY A 69 12.16 -9.92 -7.81
C GLY A 69 12.16 -8.43 -7.50
N GLU A 70 12.05 -7.57 -8.52
CA GLU A 70 11.97 -6.12 -8.33
C GLU A 70 10.67 -5.67 -7.66
N ALA A 71 9.53 -6.28 -8.03
CA ALA A 71 8.25 -5.99 -7.37
C ALA A 71 8.31 -6.33 -5.87
N ARG A 72 8.92 -7.47 -5.53
CA ARG A 72 9.09 -7.92 -4.15
C ARG A 72 10.04 -7.02 -3.37
N ALA A 73 11.21 -6.69 -3.93
CA ALA A 73 12.16 -5.79 -3.29
C ALA A 73 11.55 -4.40 -3.02
N TRP A 74 10.73 -3.89 -3.95
CA TRP A 74 10.00 -2.65 -3.74
C TRP A 74 8.95 -2.78 -2.63
N ALA A 75 8.22 -3.89 -2.54
CA ALA A 75 7.23 -4.14 -1.50
C ALA A 75 7.87 -4.30 -0.10
N GLU A 76 9.02 -4.97 0.01
CA GLU A 76 9.74 -5.18 1.27
C GLU A 76 10.41 -3.90 1.80
N ALA A 77 10.62 -2.90 0.93
CA ALA A 77 11.13 -1.59 1.31
C ALA A 77 10.02 -0.59 1.70
N ASP A 78 8.77 -1.06 1.91
CA ASP A 78 7.66 -0.20 2.29
C ASP A 78 7.75 0.27 3.75
N PRO A 79 7.48 1.55 4.06
CA PRO A 79 7.40 2.03 5.44
C PRO A 79 6.35 1.33 6.31
N TYR A 80 5.41 0.59 5.71
CA TYR A 80 4.47 -0.29 6.42
C TYR A 80 4.99 -1.70 6.71
N PHE A 81 6.14 -2.09 6.15
CA PHE A 81 6.75 -3.41 6.38
C PHE A 81 7.35 -3.54 7.78
#